data_AF-A0A6J8B1B2-F1
#
_entry.id   AF-A0A6J8B1B2-F1
#
_cell.length_a   1.000
_cell.length_b   1.000
_cell.length_c   1.000
_cell.angle_alpha   90.00
_cell.angle_beta   90.00
_cell.angle_gamma   90.00
#
_symmetry.space_group_name_H-M   'P 1'
#
loop_
_entity.id
_entity.type
_entity.pdbx_description
1 polymer ?
#
loop_
_entity_poly.entity_id
_entity_poly.type
_entity_poly.pdbx_seq_one_letter_code
_entity_poly.pdbx_strand_id
1 'polypeptide(L)'
;MEAYNNVSSILEKNFDISELLIPNTIIISIGIFLSISGNSIVMFIHWRKLNSLKNFRMFIPFLALSDCLAAIICSSFSVYQNFHWYTWTTRHLCKLAWFSMSLVQTNSAILLFAIAVQRYLRICQPLRWPMKLRKKIGLLLFAITFLGFESVPFIVFADVVTHDDVVKNATISECRMLVNEKLIHTVYRYADDIFILIIVVIVTILYIKSGLVLSVLSKKATQSNIRHNDKNKLGLLNKIQVIQGQEYIENSVDGVSRSLDVLDSSNTDGTIERVSKPKRMTRSKCKNIGILTLCS
;
A
#
# COMPACT_ATOMS: atom_id res chain seq x y z
N MET A 1 53.75 -3.53 25.32
CA MET A 1 53.99 -2.68 24.12
C MET A 1 53.28 -3.25 22.90
N GLU A 2 53.42 -4.54 22.59
CA GLU A 2 52.68 -5.19 21.48
C GLU A 2 51.15 -5.05 21.55
N ALA A 3 50.53 -5.28 22.72
CA ALA A 3 49.07 -5.12 22.85
C ALA A 3 48.60 -3.68 22.60
N TYR A 4 49.39 -2.67 22.97
CA TYR A 4 49.08 -1.26 22.72
C TYR A 4 49.20 -0.92 21.23
N ASN A 5 50.26 -1.38 20.58
CA ASN A 5 50.49 -1.19 19.14
C ASN A 5 49.42 -1.93 18.29
N ASN A 6 48.93 -3.07 18.76
CA ASN A 6 47.87 -3.82 18.09
C ASN A 6 46.54 -3.06 18.16
N VAL A 7 46.16 -2.55 19.34
CA VAL A 7 44.93 -1.75 19.54
C VAL A 7 44.94 -0.45 18.72
N SER A 8 46.05 0.29 18.70
CA SER A 8 46.16 1.50 17.89
C SER A 8 46.02 1.20 16.39
N SER A 9 46.62 0.11 15.91
CA SER A 9 46.51 -0.29 14.50
C SER A 9 45.08 -0.69 14.10
N ILE A 10 44.31 -1.29 15.00
CA ILE A 10 42.92 -1.68 14.75
C ILE A 10 42.01 -0.44 14.70
N LEU A 11 42.23 0.53 15.58
CA LEU A 11 41.48 1.79 15.60
C LEU A 11 41.70 2.60 14.32
N GLU A 12 42.96 2.70 13.87
CA GLU A 12 43.32 3.37 12.61
C GLU A 12 42.61 2.71 11.41
N LYS A 13 42.60 1.37 11.33
CA LYS A 13 41.91 0.64 10.25
C LYS A 13 40.38 0.78 10.28
N ASN A 14 39.78 0.82 11.47
CA ASN A 14 38.36 1.12 11.59
C ASN A 14 38.06 2.53 11.10
N PHE A 15 38.94 3.49 11.39
CA PHE A 15 38.81 4.86 10.92
C PHE A 15 38.88 4.93 9.38
N ASP A 16 39.85 4.27 8.74
CA ASP A 16 39.98 4.24 7.27
C ASP A 16 38.76 3.64 6.57
N ILE A 17 38.27 2.49 7.06
CA ILE A 17 37.08 1.85 6.51
C ILE A 17 35.83 2.69 6.78
N SER A 18 35.72 3.29 7.97
CA SER A 18 34.62 4.21 8.28
C SER A 18 34.61 5.38 7.31
N GLU A 19 35.78 5.92 6.95
CA GLU A 19 35.93 7.03 6.00
C GLU A 19 35.41 6.67 4.61
N LEU A 20 35.77 5.47 4.12
CA LEU A 20 35.23 4.92 2.86
C LEU A 20 33.72 4.71 2.91
N LEU A 21 33.17 4.39 4.09
CA LEU A 21 31.74 4.15 4.32
C LEU A 21 30.97 5.43 4.68
N ILE A 22 31.61 6.60 4.83
CA ILE A 22 30.94 7.87 5.13
C ILE A 22 29.77 8.15 4.18
N PRO A 23 29.91 8.01 2.84
CA PRO A 23 28.80 8.27 1.93
C PRO A 23 27.59 7.37 2.20
N ASN A 24 27.84 6.08 2.46
CA ASN A 24 26.82 5.10 2.80
C ASN A 24 26.11 5.49 4.11
N THR A 25 26.88 5.82 5.15
CA THR A 25 26.35 6.22 6.46
C THR A 25 25.50 7.49 6.38
N ILE A 26 25.90 8.48 5.58
CA ILE A 26 25.12 9.71 5.38
C ILE A 26 23.77 9.38 4.72
N ILE A 27 23.78 8.59 3.65
CA ILE A 27 22.55 8.19 2.93
C ILE A 27 21.60 7.43 3.87
N ILE A 28 22.12 6.47 4.64
CA ILE A 28 21.32 5.70 5.59
C ILE A 28 20.73 6.62 6.67
N SER A 29 21.53 7.56 7.21
CA SER A 29 21.08 8.50 8.25
C SER A 29 19.96 9.43 7.76
N ILE A 30 20.07 9.94 6.53
CA ILE A 30 19.00 10.72 5.89
C ILE A 30 17.76 9.84 5.71
N GLY A 31 17.92 8.60 5.26
CA GLY A 31 16.83 7.63 5.12
C GLY A 31 16.08 7.37 6.44
N ILE A 32 16.80 7.24 7.56
CA ILE A 32 16.22 7.10 8.89
C ILE A 32 15.35 8.32 9.21
N PHE A 33 15.90 9.53 9.05
CA PHE A 33 15.19 10.77 9.34
C PHE A 33 13.91 10.90 8.52
N LEU A 34 13.99 10.64 7.21
CA LEU A 34 12.85 10.70 6.30
C LEU A 34 11.79 9.63 6.64
N SER A 35 12.21 8.40 6.95
CA SER A 35 11.28 7.33 7.31
C SER A 35 10.55 7.64 8.60
N ILE A 36 11.27 8.02 9.66
CA ILE A 36 10.66 8.31 10.96
C ILE A 36 9.73 9.52 10.87
N SER A 37 10.18 10.63 10.27
CA SER A 37 9.37 11.84 10.15
C SER A 37 8.12 11.59 9.29
N GLY A 38 8.26 10.97 8.12
CA GLY A 38 7.16 10.67 7.22
C GLY A 38 6.11 9.75 7.83
N ASN A 39 6.55 8.62 8.41
CA ASN A 39 5.64 7.64 9.01
C ASN A 39 5.00 8.15 10.31
N SER A 40 5.70 8.97 11.10
CA SER A 40 5.13 9.62 12.28
C SER A 40 4.02 10.61 11.92
N ILE A 41 4.18 11.38 10.83
CA ILE A 41 3.13 12.27 10.33
C ILE A 41 1.90 11.46 9.91
N VAL A 42 2.09 10.34 9.20
CA VAL A 42 0.98 9.44 8.81
C VAL A 42 0.25 8.92 10.04
N MET A 43 0.97 8.45 11.06
CA MET A 43 0.37 8.02 12.33
C MET A 43 -0.42 9.13 13.01
N PHE A 44 0.14 10.34 13.08
CA PHE A 44 -0.48 11.50 13.73
C PHE A 44 -1.77 11.94 13.03
N ILE A 45 -1.75 12.05 11.70
CA ILE A 45 -2.94 12.36 10.89
C ILE A 45 -4.00 11.28 11.10
N HIS A 46 -3.57 10.02 11.15
CA HIS A 46 -4.49 8.91 11.32
C HIS A 46 -5.16 8.95 12.70
N TRP A 47 -4.38 9.17 13.76
CA TRP A 47 -4.86 9.30 15.13
C TRP A 47 -5.88 10.43 15.29
N ARG A 48 -5.60 11.62 14.73
CA ARG A 48 -6.54 12.76 14.78
C ARG A 48 -7.83 12.55 13.99
N LYS A 49 -7.80 11.76 12.90
CA LYS A 49 -8.95 11.56 12.00
C LYS A 49 -9.77 10.30 12.31
N LEU A 50 -9.41 9.55 13.37
CA LEU A 50 -9.94 8.21 13.65
C LEU A 50 -11.38 8.17 14.17
N ASN A 51 -11.96 9.29 14.61
CA ASN A 51 -13.34 9.32 15.13
C ASN A 51 -14.44 9.07 14.08
N SER A 52 -14.13 9.04 12.77
CA SER A 52 -15.16 9.00 11.71
C SER A 52 -15.23 7.71 10.88
N LEU A 53 -14.19 6.85 10.84
CA LEU A 53 -14.12 5.76 9.84
C LEU A 53 -13.50 4.44 10.38
N LYS A 54 -14.22 3.75 11.29
CA LYS A 54 -13.72 2.59 12.07
C LYS A 54 -13.31 1.32 11.30
N ASN A 55 -13.70 1.12 10.04
CA ASN A 55 -13.50 -0.18 9.36
C ASN A 55 -12.48 -0.18 8.21
N PHE A 56 -12.02 0.98 7.74
CA PHE A 56 -11.37 1.09 6.43
C PHE A 56 -9.86 1.32 6.43
N ARG A 57 -9.22 1.57 7.58
CA ARG A 57 -7.85 2.10 7.60
C ARG A 57 -6.89 1.45 8.59
N MET A 58 -7.24 0.35 9.25
CA MET A 58 -6.36 -0.28 10.26
C MET A 58 -4.97 -0.64 9.71
N PHE A 59 -4.82 -0.91 8.41
CA PHE A 59 -3.53 -1.24 7.79
C PHE A 59 -2.56 -0.06 7.68
N ILE A 60 -3.05 1.17 7.60
CA ILE A 60 -2.22 2.38 7.45
C ILE A 60 -1.33 2.61 8.69
N PRO A 61 -1.85 2.61 9.93
CA PRO A 61 -1.01 2.77 11.11
C PRO A 61 -0.08 1.56 11.35
N PHE A 62 -0.48 0.34 11.01
CA PHE A 62 0.42 -0.83 11.09
C PHE A 62 1.58 -0.72 10.10
N LEU A 63 1.33 -0.22 8.89
CA LEU A 63 2.38 0.04 7.90
C LEU A 63 3.36 1.11 8.41
N ALA A 64 2.84 2.25 8.87
CA ALA A 64 3.67 3.32 9.40
C ALA A 64 4.51 2.88 10.61
N LEU A 65 3.95 2.05 11.50
CA LEU A 65 4.69 1.47 12.62
C LEU A 65 5.78 0.50 12.14
N SER A 66 5.48 -0.37 11.19
CA SER A 66 6.44 -1.33 10.62
C SER A 66 7.62 -0.61 9.95
N ASP A 67 7.35 0.46 9.20
CA ASP A 67 8.38 1.23 8.50
C ASP A 67 9.28 2.01 9.49
N CYS A 68 8.71 2.54 10.58
CA CYS A 68 9.49 3.13 11.67
C CYS A 68 10.39 2.08 12.35
N LEU A 69 9.85 0.90 12.67
CA LEU A 69 10.62 -0.19 13.28
C LEU A 69 11.74 -0.67 12.36
N ALA A 70 11.47 -0.80 11.05
CA ALA A 70 12.48 -1.15 10.05
C ALA A 70 13.59 -0.11 9.97
N ALA A 71 13.24 1.17 9.94
CA ALA A 71 14.23 2.24 9.92
C ALA A 71 15.08 2.27 11.19
N ILE A 72 14.49 2.05 12.37
CA ILE A 72 15.24 2.09 13.63
C ILE A 72 16.11 0.83 13.77
N ILE A 73 15.59 -0.35 13.48
CA ILE A 73 16.31 -1.61 13.74
C ILE A 73 17.36 -1.86 12.66
N CYS A 74 16.94 -1.91 11.38
CA CYS A 74 17.83 -2.29 10.29
C CYS A 74 18.89 -1.22 10.03
N SER A 75 18.46 0.04 9.89
CA SER A 75 19.37 1.11 9.52
C SER A 75 20.32 1.50 10.65
N SER A 76 19.88 1.52 11.92
CA SER A 76 20.79 1.79 13.04
C SER A 76 21.84 0.69 13.19
N PHE A 77 21.45 -0.58 12.96
CA PHE A 77 22.41 -1.68 12.94
C PHE A 77 23.44 -1.49 11.81
N SER A 78 23.01 -1.15 10.59
CA SER A 78 23.93 -0.88 9.47
C SER A 78 24.87 0.30 9.76
N VAL A 79 24.38 1.38 10.35
CA VAL A 79 25.22 2.53 10.74
C VAL A 79 26.25 2.11 11.79
N TYR A 80 25.82 1.38 12.82
CA TYR A 80 26.73 0.91 13.87
C TYR A 80 27.81 -0.03 13.30
N GLN A 81 27.44 -0.92 12.37
CA GLN A 81 28.39 -1.79 11.69
C GLN A 81 29.39 -1.01 10.82
N ASN A 82 28.98 0.10 10.19
CA ASN A 82 29.90 0.94 9.41
C ASN A 82 31.03 1.55 10.26
N PHE A 83 30.73 1.95 11.51
CA PHE A 83 31.72 2.53 12.43
C PHE A 83 32.55 1.48 13.18
N HIS A 84 32.03 0.26 13.34
CA HIS A 84 32.64 -0.80 14.14
C HIS A 84 32.95 -2.06 13.32
N TRP A 85 33.39 -1.88 12.08
CA TRP A 85 33.58 -2.99 11.14
C TRP A 85 34.54 -4.08 11.70
N TYR A 86 35.64 -3.68 12.32
CA TYR A 86 36.66 -4.58 12.88
C TYR A 86 36.72 -4.64 14.41
N THR A 87 35.85 -3.91 15.11
CA THR A 87 35.85 -3.81 16.60
C THR A 87 34.61 -4.42 17.24
N TRP A 88 33.91 -5.32 16.55
CA TRP A 88 32.72 -5.94 17.11
C TRP A 88 33.06 -6.99 18.17
N THR A 89 32.81 -6.69 19.44
CA THR A 89 33.17 -7.58 20.56
C THR A 89 32.02 -8.45 21.05
N THR A 90 30.77 -8.04 20.83
CA THR A 90 29.60 -8.64 21.47
C THR A 90 28.87 -9.63 20.55
N ARG A 91 29.18 -10.93 20.70
CA ARG A 91 28.56 -12.02 19.94
C ARG A 91 27.03 -12.08 20.04
N HIS A 92 26.48 -11.88 21.24
CA HIS A 92 25.03 -11.90 21.44
C HIS A 92 24.30 -10.76 20.70
N LEU A 93 24.89 -9.56 20.70
CA LEU A 93 24.31 -8.42 19.99
C LEU A 93 24.39 -8.60 18.47
N CYS A 94 25.48 -9.17 17.95
CA CYS A 94 25.60 -9.52 16.53
C CYS A 94 24.45 -10.46 16.09
N LYS A 95 24.26 -11.56 16.82
CA LYS A 95 23.20 -12.54 16.53
C LYS A 95 21.80 -11.95 16.63
N LEU A 96 21.54 -11.16 17.69
CA LEU A 96 20.25 -10.51 17.89
C LEU A 96 19.95 -9.47 16.80
N ALA A 97 20.97 -8.73 16.35
CA ALA A 97 20.80 -7.72 15.33
C ALA A 97 20.45 -8.31 13.96
N TRP A 98 21.19 -9.34 13.52
CA TRP A 98 20.87 -10.06 12.27
C TRP A 98 19.49 -10.72 12.31
N PHE A 99 19.13 -11.34 13.45
CA PHE A 99 17.79 -11.88 13.67
C PHE A 99 16.70 -10.82 13.57
N SER A 100 16.89 -9.68 14.25
CA SER A 100 15.91 -8.59 14.26
C SER A 100 15.77 -7.95 12.88
N MET A 101 16.86 -7.82 12.12
CA MET A 101 16.85 -7.33 10.75
C MET A 101 16.03 -8.24 9.84
N SER A 102 16.27 -9.56 9.88
CA SER A 102 15.49 -10.55 9.12
C SER A 102 14.00 -10.51 9.51
N LEU A 103 13.68 -10.53 10.80
CA LEU A 103 12.29 -10.47 11.29
C LEU A 103 11.54 -9.25 10.74
N VAL A 104 12.16 -8.08 10.81
CA VAL A 104 11.51 -6.83 10.40
C VAL A 104 11.40 -6.74 8.88
N GLN A 105 12.40 -7.23 8.14
CA GLN A 105 12.36 -7.31 6.68
C GLN A 105 11.23 -8.22 6.19
N THR A 106 11.14 -9.43 6.74
CA THR A 106 10.09 -10.40 6.38
C THR A 106 8.71 -9.89 6.80
N ASN A 107 8.58 -9.26 7.98
CA ASN A 107 7.32 -8.66 8.43
C ASN A 107 6.84 -7.57 7.46
N SER A 108 7.73 -6.69 7.00
CA SER A 108 7.40 -5.66 6.02
C SER A 108 6.96 -6.27 4.67
N ALA A 109 7.64 -7.31 4.19
CA ALA A 109 7.26 -8.00 2.96
C ALA A 109 5.86 -8.64 3.04
N ILE A 110 5.58 -9.36 4.13
CA ILE A 110 4.26 -9.98 4.37
C ILE A 110 3.17 -8.91 4.51
N LEU A 111 3.46 -7.79 5.19
CA LEU A 111 2.51 -6.70 5.36
C LEU A 111 2.16 -6.06 4.01
N LEU A 112 3.14 -5.80 3.15
CA LEU A 112 2.92 -5.29 1.80
C LEU A 112 2.11 -6.26 0.94
N PHE A 113 2.39 -7.56 1.04
CA PHE A 113 1.61 -8.61 0.41
C PHE A 113 0.15 -8.62 0.88
N ALA A 114 -0.07 -8.58 2.19
CA ALA A 114 -1.42 -8.53 2.77
C ALA A 114 -2.20 -7.29 2.29
N ILE A 115 -1.55 -6.13 2.22
CA ILE A 115 -2.14 -4.89 1.70
C ILE A 115 -2.51 -5.03 0.21
N ALA A 116 -1.61 -5.59 -0.60
CA ALA A 116 -1.84 -5.81 -2.03
C ALA A 116 -3.03 -6.75 -2.27
N VAL A 117 -3.08 -7.88 -1.56
CA VAL A 117 -4.19 -8.85 -1.62
C VAL A 117 -5.49 -8.21 -1.16
N GLN A 118 -5.49 -7.49 -0.04
CA GLN A 118 -6.69 -6.85 0.47
C GLN A 118 -7.25 -5.83 -0.53
N ARG A 119 -6.38 -5.01 -1.16
CA ARG A 119 -6.78 -4.06 -2.19
C ARG A 119 -7.38 -4.78 -3.39
N TYR A 120 -6.72 -5.83 -3.88
CA TYR A 120 -7.20 -6.62 -5.00
C TYR A 120 -8.57 -7.26 -4.73
N LEU A 121 -8.71 -7.95 -3.59
CA LEU A 121 -9.98 -8.58 -3.19
C LEU A 121 -11.11 -7.57 -3.03
N ARG A 122 -10.84 -6.38 -2.47
CA ARG A 122 -11.87 -5.35 -2.33
C ARG A 122 -12.35 -4.81 -3.67
N ILE A 123 -11.44 -4.66 -4.64
CA ILE A 123 -11.75 -4.15 -5.97
C ILE A 123 -12.51 -5.21 -6.79
N CYS A 124 -12.01 -6.45 -6.80
CA CYS A 124 -12.56 -7.53 -7.62
C CYS A 124 -13.79 -8.21 -6.99
N GLN A 125 -13.89 -8.21 -5.65
CA GLN A 125 -14.90 -8.97 -4.91
C GLN A 125 -15.51 -8.14 -3.77
N PRO A 126 -16.23 -7.04 -4.08
CA PRO A 126 -16.80 -6.14 -3.10
C PRO A 126 -17.83 -6.77 -2.15
N LEU A 127 -18.33 -7.98 -2.44
CA LEU A 127 -19.31 -8.71 -1.63
C LEU A 127 -18.72 -9.93 -0.88
N ARG A 128 -17.40 -10.19 -0.91
CA ARG A 128 -16.88 -11.37 -0.21
C ARG A 128 -16.89 -11.17 1.32
N TRP A 129 -17.48 -12.19 1.94
CA TRP A 129 -17.78 -12.40 3.36
C TRP A 129 -16.73 -11.89 4.34
N PRO A 130 -17.15 -11.22 5.44
CA PRO A 130 -16.24 -10.86 6.52
C PRO A 130 -15.64 -12.14 7.11
N MET A 131 -14.30 -12.25 7.09
CA MET A 131 -13.61 -13.35 7.76
C MET A 131 -13.99 -13.39 9.24
N LYS A 132 -14.46 -14.54 9.72
CA LYS A 132 -14.76 -14.77 11.14
C LYS A 132 -13.52 -14.48 11.99
N LEU A 133 -13.71 -13.88 13.17
CA LEU A 133 -12.63 -13.48 14.09
C LEU A 133 -11.64 -14.63 14.38
N ARG A 134 -12.15 -15.85 14.59
CA ARG A 134 -11.32 -17.05 14.80
C ARG A 134 -10.32 -17.32 13.67
N LYS A 135 -10.72 -17.10 12.40
CA LYS A 135 -9.82 -17.26 11.25
C LYS A 135 -8.76 -16.16 11.18
N LYS A 136 -9.10 -14.94 11.60
CA LYS A 136 -8.13 -13.82 11.67
C LYS A 136 -7.07 -14.07 12.73
N ILE A 137 -7.46 -14.56 13.91
CA ILE A 137 -6.53 -14.92 14.98
C ILE A 137 -5.64 -16.09 14.53
N GLY A 138 -6.22 -17.13 13.92
CA GLY A 138 -5.44 -18.26 13.40
C GLY A 138 -4.40 -17.83 12.35
N LEU A 139 -4.78 -16.93 11.43
CA LEU A 139 -3.85 -16.38 10.44
C LEU A 139 -2.76 -15.51 11.08
N LEU A 140 -3.10 -14.72 12.10
CA LEU A 140 -2.13 -13.90 12.83
C LEU A 140 -1.10 -14.78 13.56
N LEU A 141 -1.56 -15.81 14.27
CA LEU A 141 -0.68 -16.75 14.95
C LEU A 141 0.23 -17.47 13.95
N PHE A 142 -0.33 -17.95 12.84
CA PHE A 142 0.45 -18.55 11.77
C PHE A 142 1.51 -17.58 11.22
N ALA A 143 1.16 -16.33 10.98
CA ALA A 143 2.11 -15.31 10.51
C ALA A 143 3.24 -15.07 11.51
N ILE A 144 2.93 -14.95 12.81
CA ILE A 144 3.93 -14.76 13.87
C ILE A 144 4.86 -15.99 13.96
N THR A 145 4.30 -17.20 13.94
CA THR A 145 5.08 -18.44 13.98
C THR A 145 5.96 -18.58 12.73
N PHE A 146 5.43 -18.25 11.56
CA PHE A 146 6.18 -18.28 10.30
C PHE A 146 7.34 -17.28 10.31
N LEU A 147 7.08 -16.04 10.73
CA LEU A 147 8.11 -15.00 10.89
C LEU A 147 9.22 -15.45 11.84
N GLY A 148 8.85 -15.96 13.02
CA GLY A 148 9.82 -16.45 13.98
C GLY A 148 10.65 -17.61 13.41
N PHE A 149 10.00 -18.58 12.77
CA PHE A 149 10.67 -19.74 12.19
C PHE A 149 11.63 -19.37 11.06
N GLU A 150 11.22 -18.47 10.16
CA GLU A 150 12.04 -17.98 9.06
C GLU A 150 13.25 -17.19 9.58
N SER A 151 13.12 -16.39 10.63
CA SER A 151 14.26 -15.61 11.10
C SER A 151 15.23 -16.37 12.01
N VAL A 152 14.83 -17.51 12.62
CA VAL A 152 15.69 -18.29 13.55
C VAL A 152 17.08 -18.65 12.99
N PRO A 153 17.23 -19.11 11.73
CA PRO A 153 18.54 -19.46 11.19
C PRO A 153 19.55 -18.32 11.21
N PHE A 154 19.12 -17.05 11.16
CA PHE A 154 20.01 -15.90 11.27
C PHE A 154 20.70 -15.81 12.64
N ILE A 155 20.10 -16.31 13.72
CA ILE A 155 20.75 -16.42 15.03
C ILE A 155 21.91 -17.42 14.99
N VAL A 156 21.72 -18.50 14.23
CA VAL A 156 22.70 -19.59 14.13
C VAL A 156 23.81 -19.22 13.14
N PHE A 157 23.47 -18.48 12.08
CA PHE A 157 24.36 -18.22 10.95
C PHE A 157 25.11 -16.89 11.08
N ALA A 158 24.67 -15.98 11.95
CA ALA A 158 25.44 -14.81 12.33
C ALA A 158 26.44 -15.15 13.42
N ASP A 159 27.69 -14.72 13.28
CA ASP A 159 28.65 -14.79 14.37
C ASP A 159 29.66 -13.64 14.30
N VAL A 160 30.33 -13.40 15.42
CA VAL A 160 31.56 -12.62 15.47
C VAL A 160 32.71 -13.56 15.15
N VAL A 161 33.39 -13.25 14.05
CA VAL A 161 34.54 -14.02 13.58
C VAL A 161 35.81 -13.22 13.83
N THR A 162 36.79 -13.87 14.44
CA THR A 162 38.10 -13.29 14.71
C THR A 162 39.12 -13.88 13.76
N HIS A 163 39.80 -13.03 13.01
CA HIS A 163 40.87 -13.46 12.12
C HIS A 163 42.13 -12.63 12.36
N ASP A 164 43.28 -13.29 12.33
CA ASP A 164 44.56 -12.62 12.30
C ASP A 164 44.78 -12.10 10.89
N ASP A 165 44.68 -10.80 10.72
CA ASP A 165 44.93 -10.15 9.44
C ASP A 165 46.45 -10.12 9.21
N VAL A 166 46.92 -11.13 8.47
CA VAL A 166 48.35 -11.38 8.16
C VAL A 166 48.98 -10.20 7.41
N VAL A 167 48.19 -9.45 6.65
CA VAL A 167 48.64 -8.24 5.94
C VAL A 167 48.86 -7.08 6.92
N LYS A 168 48.26 -7.16 8.11
CA LYS A 168 48.04 -6.01 8.98
C LYS A 168 48.51 -6.21 10.43
N ASN A 169 49.15 -7.35 10.75
CA ASN A 169 49.68 -7.72 12.07
C ASN A 169 48.70 -7.44 13.23
N ALA A 170 47.41 -7.69 13.01
CA ALA A 170 46.38 -7.40 13.98
C ALA A 170 45.25 -8.44 13.95
N THR A 171 44.69 -8.72 15.12
CA THR A 171 43.52 -9.59 15.27
C THR A 171 42.27 -8.73 15.16
N ILE A 172 41.51 -8.89 14.07
CA ILE A 172 40.27 -8.16 13.83
C ILE A 172 39.05 -8.99 14.27
N SER A 173 37.98 -8.32 14.70
CA SER A 173 36.71 -8.96 15.08
C SER A 173 35.55 -8.34 14.31
N GLU A 174 34.97 -9.10 13.38
CA GLU A 174 33.86 -8.64 12.53
C GLU A 174 32.56 -9.41 12.84
N CYS A 175 31.43 -8.70 12.89
CA CYS A 175 30.10 -9.31 12.96
C CYS A 175 29.60 -9.58 11.55
N ARG A 176 29.45 -10.84 11.17
CA ARG A 176 29.00 -11.22 9.82
C ARG A 176 28.18 -12.49 9.80
N MET A 177 27.48 -12.67 8.69
CA MET A 177 26.90 -13.96 8.33
C MET A 177 28.03 -14.91 7.88
N LEU A 178 28.01 -16.14 8.38
CA LEU A 178 28.92 -17.24 8.07
C LEU A 178 28.67 -17.83 6.68
N VAL A 179 28.67 -16.97 5.66
CA VAL A 179 28.47 -17.35 4.26
C VAL A 179 29.70 -18.11 3.79
N ASN A 180 29.49 -19.28 3.18
CA ASN A 180 30.51 -20.20 2.65
C ASN A 180 31.28 -21.06 3.66
N GLU A 181 30.99 -20.97 4.96
CA GLU A 181 31.51 -21.93 5.96
C GLU A 181 30.93 -23.33 5.75
N LYS A 182 29.64 -23.39 5.41
CA LYS A 182 28.91 -24.62 5.13
C LYS A 182 27.94 -24.39 3.98
N LEU A 183 27.73 -25.42 3.17
CA LEU A 183 26.76 -25.40 2.07
C LEU A 183 25.37 -24.92 2.53
N ILE A 184 24.95 -25.34 3.73
CA ILE A 184 23.65 -24.98 4.30
C ILE A 184 23.48 -23.46 4.47
N HIS A 185 24.53 -22.72 4.86
CA HIS A 185 24.46 -21.27 5.04
C HIS A 185 24.23 -20.55 3.71
N THR A 186 24.99 -20.96 2.69
CA THR A 186 24.91 -20.38 1.34
C THR A 186 23.57 -20.72 0.68
N VAL A 187 23.12 -21.97 0.76
CA VAL A 187 21.80 -22.40 0.24
C VAL A 187 20.67 -21.62 0.90
N TYR A 188 20.70 -21.49 2.23
CA TYR A 188 19.66 -20.78 2.97
C TYR A 188 19.58 -19.30 2.56
N ARG A 189 20.73 -18.62 2.48
CA ARG A 189 20.79 -17.20 2.08
C ARG A 189 20.15 -16.99 0.71
N TYR A 190 20.53 -17.78 -0.29
CA TYR A 190 19.95 -17.65 -1.62
C TYR A 190 18.47 -18.03 -1.66
N ALA A 191 18.04 -19.01 -0.86
CA ALA A 191 16.63 -19.39 -0.75
C ALA A 191 15.78 -18.25 -0.16
N ASP A 192 16.28 -17.56 0.87
CA ASP A 192 15.63 -16.40 1.47
C ASP A 192 15.55 -15.21 0.48
N ASP A 193 16.66 -14.87 -0.18
CA ASP A 193 16.69 -13.82 -1.20
C ASP A 193 15.68 -14.10 -2.35
N ILE A 194 15.59 -15.35 -2.80
CA ILE A 194 14.61 -15.79 -3.82
C ILE A 194 13.17 -15.71 -3.28
N PHE A 195 12.94 -16.11 -2.02
CA PHE A 195 11.62 -16.05 -1.39
C PHE A 195 11.11 -14.60 -1.31
N ILE A 196 11.96 -13.67 -0.87
CA ILE A 196 11.65 -12.24 -0.83
C ILE A 196 11.38 -11.71 -2.24
N LEU A 197 12.21 -12.08 -3.23
CA LEU A 197 12.02 -11.66 -4.62
C LEU A 197 10.67 -12.13 -5.18
N ILE A 198 10.27 -13.38 -4.92
CA ILE A 198 8.96 -13.92 -5.31
C ILE A 198 7.83 -13.08 -4.69
N ILE A 199 7.92 -12.75 -3.40
CA ILE A 199 6.92 -11.89 -2.74
C ILE A 199 6.83 -10.53 -3.44
N VAL A 200 7.96 -9.88 -3.73
CA VAL A 200 7.99 -8.58 -4.40
C VAL A 200 7.37 -8.64 -5.80
N VAL A 201 7.66 -9.70 -6.57
CA VAL A 201 7.06 -9.92 -7.90
C VAL A 201 5.55 -10.08 -7.79
N ILE A 202 5.06 -10.91 -6.87
CA ILE A 202 3.62 -11.12 -6.65
C ILE A 202 2.94 -9.81 -6.23
N VAL A 203 3.53 -9.08 -5.28
CA VAL A 203 3.03 -7.77 -4.83
C VAL A 203 2.92 -6.79 -6.00
N THR A 204 3.96 -6.72 -6.83
CA THR A 204 3.98 -5.86 -8.03
C THR A 204 2.86 -6.23 -8.99
N ILE A 205 2.67 -7.50 -9.30
CA ILE A 205 1.60 -7.99 -10.18
C ILE A 205 0.22 -7.61 -9.60
N LEU A 206 0.00 -7.83 -8.29
CA LEU A 206 -1.25 -7.49 -7.63
C LEU A 206 -1.52 -5.97 -7.66
N TYR A 207 -0.49 -5.14 -7.51
CA TYR A 207 -0.62 -3.69 -7.61
C TYR A 207 -0.94 -3.24 -9.04
N ILE A 208 -0.28 -3.82 -10.05
CA ILE A 208 -0.58 -3.55 -11.46
C ILE A 208 -2.04 -3.92 -11.77
N LYS A 209 -2.48 -5.13 -11.42
CA LYS A 209 -3.88 -5.56 -11.60
C LYS A 209 -4.85 -4.61 -10.87
N SER A 210 -4.56 -4.28 -9.62
CA SER A 210 -5.39 -3.35 -8.82
C SER A 210 -5.49 -1.97 -9.46
N GLY A 211 -4.37 -1.44 -9.98
CA GLY A 211 -4.31 -0.14 -10.65
C GLY A 211 -5.05 -0.12 -12.00
N LEU A 212 -4.92 -1.19 -12.80
CA LEU A 212 -5.65 -1.33 -14.06
C LEU A 212 -7.16 -1.37 -13.85
N VAL A 213 -7.63 -2.18 -12.90
CA VAL A 213 -9.07 -2.25 -12.60
C VAL A 213 -9.57 -0.90 -12.07
N LEU A 214 -8.82 -0.24 -11.19
CA LEU A 214 -9.18 1.10 -10.70
C LEU A 214 -9.28 2.13 -11.83
N SER A 215 -8.38 2.07 -12.81
CA SER A 215 -8.37 2.96 -13.97
C SER A 215 -9.57 2.73 -14.91
N VAL A 216 -10.00 1.48 -15.07
CA VAL A 216 -11.22 1.15 -15.82
C VAL A 216 -12.46 1.66 -15.08
N LEU A 217 -12.49 1.52 -13.75
CA LEU A 217 -13.59 2.02 -12.93
C LEU A 217 -13.69 3.54 -12.95
N SER A 218 -12.56 4.26 -12.87
CA SER A 218 -12.54 5.73 -12.93
C SER A 218 -13.03 6.24 -14.28
N LYS A 219 -12.58 5.66 -15.40
CA LYS A 219 -13.06 6.01 -16.75
C LYS A 219 -14.57 5.79 -16.90
N LYS A 220 -15.10 4.66 -16.42
CA LYS A 220 -16.55 4.38 -16.43
C LYS A 220 -17.35 5.37 -15.58
N ALA A 221 -16.82 5.78 -14.42
CA ALA A 221 -17.46 6.77 -13.56
C ALA A 221 -17.54 8.14 -14.26
N THR A 222 -16.45 8.60 -14.87
CA THR A 222 -16.39 9.86 -15.64
C THR A 222 -17.40 9.85 -16.80
N GLN A 223 -17.42 8.78 -17.61
CA GLN A 223 -18.39 8.65 -18.70
C GLN A 223 -19.84 8.65 -18.21
N SER A 224 -20.11 8.04 -17.05
CA SER A 224 -21.46 8.04 -16.48
C SER A 224 -21.90 9.42 -15.99
N ASN A 225 -20.98 10.20 -15.41
CA ASN A 225 -21.24 11.58 -14.97
C ASN A 225 -21.50 12.50 -16.17
N ILE A 226 -20.70 12.40 -17.23
CA ILE A 226 -20.90 13.18 -18.48
C ILE A 226 -22.30 12.87 -19.05
N ARG A 227 -22.64 11.57 -19.19
CA ARG A 227 -23.95 11.17 -19.73
C ARG A 227 -25.13 11.59 -18.85
N HIS A 228 -24.93 11.69 -17.53
CA HIS A 228 -25.95 12.22 -16.61
C HIS A 228 -26.11 13.74 -16.80
N ASN A 229 -25.00 14.47 -16.97
CA ASN A 229 -25.02 15.91 -17.18
C ASN A 229 -25.67 16.29 -18.52
N ASP A 230 -25.37 15.55 -19.60
CA ASP A 230 -25.99 15.76 -20.91
C ASP A 230 -27.49 15.52 -20.89
N LYS A 231 -27.95 14.48 -20.18
CA LYS A 231 -29.38 14.20 -19.99
C LYS A 231 -30.08 15.30 -19.21
N ASN A 232 -29.45 15.82 -18.17
CA ASN A 232 -29.98 16.94 -17.40
C ASN A 232 -30.08 18.21 -18.25
N LYS A 233 -29.05 18.50 -19.06
CA LYS A 233 -29.03 19.64 -19.97
C LYS A 233 -30.12 19.53 -21.04
N LEU A 234 -30.28 18.36 -21.66
CA LEU A 234 -31.33 18.13 -22.66
C LEU A 234 -32.73 18.23 -22.04
N GLY A 235 -32.92 17.73 -20.82
CA GLY A 235 -34.17 17.90 -20.08
C GLY A 235 -34.50 19.36 -19.73
N LEU A 236 -33.48 20.18 -19.47
CA LEU A 236 -33.65 21.62 -19.24
C LEU A 236 -34.02 22.34 -20.54
N LEU A 237 -33.34 22.03 -21.66
CA LEU A 237 -33.64 22.62 -22.97
C LEU A 237 -35.05 22.29 -23.44
N ASN A 238 -35.50 21.04 -23.27
CA ASN A 238 -36.88 20.65 -23.60
C ASN A 238 -37.91 21.41 -22.73
N LYS A 239 -37.62 21.67 -21.45
CA LYS A 239 -38.51 22.48 -20.60
C LYS A 239 -38.58 23.93 -21.07
N ILE A 240 -37.46 24.54 -21.46
CA ILE A 240 -37.43 25.91 -21.98
C ILE A 240 -38.20 26.00 -23.30
N GLN A 241 -38.03 25.03 -24.20
CA GLN A 241 -38.78 24.99 -25.47
C GLN A 241 -40.29 24.84 -25.26
N VAL A 242 -40.72 24.06 -24.27
CA VAL A 242 -42.15 23.95 -23.92
C VAL A 242 -42.68 25.28 -23.37
N ILE A 243 -41.91 25.98 -22.52
CA ILE A 243 -42.31 27.29 -22.00
C ILE A 243 -42.40 28.33 -23.12
N GLN A 244 -41.41 28.39 -24.01
CA GLN A 244 -41.42 29.31 -25.17
C GLN A 244 -42.53 28.96 -26.17
N GLY A 245 -42.83 27.67 -26.36
CA GLY A 245 -43.95 27.21 -27.17
C GLY A 245 -45.30 27.56 -26.54
N GLN A 246 -45.43 27.46 -25.21
CA GLN A 246 -46.63 27.90 -24.50
C GLN A 246 -46.83 29.41 -24.59
N GLU A 247 -45.76 30.21 -24.46
CA GLU A 247 -45.82 31.68 -24.59
C GLU A 247 -46.18 32.13 -26.02
N TYR A 248 -45.78 31.37 -27.05
CA TYR A 248 -46.18 31.63 -28.44
C TYR A 248 -47.64 31.26 -28.72
N ILE A 249 -48.14 30.16 -28.12
CA ILE A 249 -49.55 29.76 -28.23
C ILE A 249 -50.43 30.74 -27.45
N GLU A 250 -50.04 31.19 -26.27
CA GLU A 250 -50.79 32.18 -25.48
C GLU A 250 -50.91 33.52 -26.24
N ASN A 251 -49.82 34.00 -26.84
CA ASN A 251 -49.84 35.18 -27.72
C ASN A 251 -50.62 34.98 -29.03
N SER A 252 -50.67 33.75 -29.56
CA SER A 252 -51.47 33.39 -30.74
C SER A 252 -52.96 33.28 -30.42
N VAL A 253 -53.31 32.79 -29.23
CA VAL A 253 -54.70 32.66 -28.76
C VAL A 253 -55.27 34.05 -28.45
N ASP A 254 -54.48 34.98 -27.90
CA ASP A 254 -54.89 36.39 -27.75
C ASP A 254 -55.06 37.11 -29.11
N GLY A 255 -54.33 36.67 -30.14
CA GLY A 255 -54.51 37.13 -31.52
C GLY A 255 -55.77 36.57 -32.20
N VAL A 256 -56.14 35.31 -31.91
CA VAL A 256 -57.30 34.62 -32.50
C VAL A 256 -58.61 34.93 -31.74
N SER A 257 -58.56 35.16 -30.41
CA SER A 257 -59.72 35.59 -29.60
C SER A 257 -60.30 36.92 -30.07
N ARG A 258 -59.52 37.81 -30.72
CA ARG A 258 -60.06 39.04 -31.32
C ARG A 258 -60.81 38.82 -32.64
N SER A 259 -60.88 37.61 -33.18
CA SER A 259 -61.48 37.33 -34.50
C SER A 259 -62.62 36.29 -34.48
N LEU A 260 -63.00 35.77 -33.31
CA LEU A 260 -63.99 34.68 -33.21
C LEU A 260 -65.16 34.97 -32.23
N ASP A 261 -65.41 36.25 -31.89
CA ASP A 261 -66.59 36.69 -31.10
C ASP A 261 -67.92 36.69 -31.89
N VAL A 262 -68.02 35.90 -32.97
CA VAL A 262 -69.28 35.68 -33.70
C VAL A 262 -69.39 34.19 -34.05
N LEU A 263 -69.76 33.36 -33.07
CA LEU A 263 -70.73 32.25 -33.17
C LEU A 263 -70.49 31.18 -32.08
N ASP A 264 -71.40 31.22 -31.11
CA ASP A 264 -72.15 30.11 -30.52
C ASP A 264 -71.56 29.21 -29.39
N SER A 265 -72.24 29.36 -28.24
CA SER A 265 -72.68 28.37 -27.25
C SER A 265 -72.30 26.89 -27.44
N SER A 266 -71.70 26.29 -26.40
CA SER A 266 -72.29 25.21 -25.56
C SER A 266 -71.26 24.23 -24.96
N ASN A 267 -71.35 24.06 -23.64
CA ASN A 267 -71.19 22.85 -22.82
C ASN A 267 -70.24 21.72 -23.28
N THR A 268 -69.25 21.33 -22.44
CA THR A 268 -69.23 20.06 -21.67
C THR A 268 -67.90 19.76 -20.97
N ASP A 269 -68.06 19.05 -19.85
CA ASP A 269 -67.12 18.55 -18.86
C ASP A 269 -66.27 17.35 -19.37
N GLY A 270 -65.04 17.17 -18.85
CA GLY A 270 -64.11 16.14 -19.35
C GLY A 270 -62.87 15.90 -18.49
N THR A 271 -62.89 14.77 -17.78
CA THR A 271 -61.95 14.25 -16.76
C THR A 271 -60.55 13.88 -17.30
N ILE A 272 -59.48 14.17 -16.55
CA ILE A 272 -58.07 13.81 -16.88
C ILE A 272 -57.73 12.40 -16.38
N GLU A 273 -57.32 11.51 -17.30
CA GLU A 273 -56.89 10.14 -17.02
C GLU A 273 -55.39 10.05 -16.61
N ARG A 274 -55.09 9.24 -15.58
CA ARG A 274 -53.75 9.01 -15.02
C ARG A 274 -52.95 7.99 -15.85
N VAL A 275 -51.86 8.43 -16.50
CA VAL A 275 -50.89 7.53 -17.15
C VAL A 275 -49.92 6.90 -16.13
N SER A 276 -49.81 5.58 -16.20
CA SER A 276 -49.04 4.69 -15.34
C SER A 276 -47.53 4.71 -15.63
N LYS A 277 -46.70 4.54 -14.58
CA LYS A 277 -45.22 4.55 -14.64
C LYS A 277 -44.65 3.23 -15.17
N PRO A 278 -43.61 3.22 -16.03
CA PRO A 278 -42.96 1.98 -16.45
C PRO A 278 -41.93 1.45 -15.43
N LYS A 279 -41.93 0.12 -15.29
CA LYS A 279 -41.08 -0.70 -14.41
C LYS A 279 -39.59 -0.58 -14.74
N ARG A 280 -38.75 -0.45 -13.70
CA ARG A 280 -37.27 -0.47 -13.76
C ARG A 280 -36.76 -1.89 -14.05
N MET A 281 -36.08 -2.07 -15.18
CA MET A 281 -35.32 -3.29 -15.49
C MET A 281 -33.88 -3.16 -14.96
N THR A 282 -33.40 -4.19 -14.26
CA THR A 282 -32.15 -4.23 -13.49
C THR A 282 -30.88 -4.21 -14.35
N ARG A 283 -30.09 -3.14 -14.22
CA ARG A 283 -28.87 -2.83 -15.00
C ARG A 283 -27.57 -3.51 -14.50
N SER A 284 -27.66 -4.56 -13.68
CA SER A 284 -26.50 -5.09 -12.92
C SER A 284 -25.71 -6.19 -13.63
N LYS A 285 -26.28 -6.94 -14.58
CA LYS A 285 -25.64 -8.15 -15.14
C LYS A 285 -24.61 -7.91 -16.26
N CYS A 286 -24.78 -6.92 -17.13
CA CYS A 286 -23.81 -6.65 -18.22
C CYS A 286 -22.56 -5.86 -17.80
N LYS A 287 -22.51 -5.28 -16.58
CA LYS A 287 -21.39 -4.39 -16.17
C LYS A 287 -20.13 -5.15 -15.74
N ASN A 288 -20.24 -6.47 -15.55
CA ASN A 288 -19.26 -7.30 -14.84
C ASN A 288 -18.30 -8.07 -15.76
N ILE A 289 -18.63 -8.34 -17.03
CA ILE A 289 -17.85 -9.28 -17.87
C ILE A 289 -16.41 -8.81 -18.09
N GLY A 290 -16.18 -7.54 -18.44
CA GLY A 290 -14.81 -7.01 -18.62
C GLY A 290 -14.02 -6.77 -17.33
N ILE A 291 -14.69 -6.68 -16.16
CA ILE A 291 -14.03 -6.61 -14.85
C ILE A 291 -13.63 -8.02 -14.40
N LEU A 292 -14.46 -9.04 -14.71
CA LEU A 292 -14.16 -10.44 -14.46
C LEU A 292 -12.94 -10.94 -15.25
N THR A 293 -12.74 -10.55 -16.52
CA THR A 293 -11.53 -10.94 -17.28
C THR A 293 -10.24 -10.35 -16.70
N LEU A 294 -10.30 -9.13 -16.14
CA LEU A 294 -9.16 -8.48 -15.48
C LEU A 294 -8.92 -8.99 -14.04
N CYS A 295 -9.94 -9.57 -13.43
CA CYS A 295 -9.91 -10.18 -12.10
C CYS A 295 -9.71 -11.71 -12.14
N SER A 296 -9.67 -12.34 -13.31
CA SER A 296 -9.10 -13.69 -13.51
C SER A 296 -7.59 -13.62 -13.74
#